data_AF-A0A095X1L9-F1
#
_entry.id   AF-A0A095X1L9-F1
#
_cell.length_a   1.000
_cell.length_b   1.000
_cell.length_c   1.000
_cell.angle_alpha   90.00
_cell.angle_beta   90.00
_cell.angle_gamma   90.00
#
_symmetry.space_group_name_H-M   'P 1'
#
loop_
_entity.id
_entity.type
_entity.pdbx_description
1 polymer ?
#
loop_
_entity_poly.entity_id
_entity_poly.type
_entity_poly.pdbx_seq_one_letter_code
_entity_poly.pdbx_strand_id
1 'polypeptide(L)'
;MKYKGFYFLLFKGPMKKVLIEKYDKAYASEIIKKSKKVYRELVKNMDDIGEDNPMAYNEMFALVFVAPYIASEKKIPPEIVQEMMRRSLYTFKWVFSLINLNTKRGKEANKKNILKYYKWYTEEKEKLYPTSFKVDFEGQPYEGACYYRITRCPICAYTKKLSVDELMPLFCELDELMISFQHGVLHRKETIAKGGDYCDYFIVGDKE
;
A
#
# COMPACT_ATOMS: atom_id res chain seq x y z
N MET A 1 -9.20 5.57 12.81
CA MET A 1 -8.19 6.63 12.52
C MET A 1 -8.84 7.97 12.14
N LYS A 2 -8.14 9.11 12.27
CA LYS A 2 -8.65 10.42 11.83
C LYS A 2 -8.79 10.49 10.30
N TYR A 3 -9.97 10.88 9.80
CA TYR A 3 -10.24 10.99 8.37
C TYR A 3 -9.34 12.04 7.70
N LYS A 4 -8.55 11.59 6.71
CA LYS A 4 -7.70 12.45 5.86
C LYS A 4 -8.23 12.42 4.42
N GLY A 5 -9.07 13.39 4.08
CA GLY A 5 -9.71 13.48 2.75
C GLY A 5 -8.76 13.78 1.59
N PHE A 6 -7.54 14.23 1.90
CA PHE A 6 -6.49 14.51 0.92
C PHE A 6 -6.13 13.29 0.06
N TYR A 7 -6.00 12.10 0.66
CA TYR A 7 -5.63 10.89 -0.11
C TYR A 7 -6.67 10.55 -1.18
N PHE A 8 -7.96 10.58 -0.84
CA PHE A 8 -9.01 10.37 -1.83
C PHE A 8 -9.00 11.44 -2.92
N LEU A 9 -8.76 12.71 -2.54
CA LEU A 9 -8.66 13.81 -3.50
C LEU A 9 -7.53 13.59 -4.51
N LEU A 10 -6.40 13.05 -4.06
CA LEU A 10 -5.21 12.80 -4.87
C LEU A 10 -5.47 11.75 -5.97
N PHE A 11 -6.19 10.67 -5.64
CA PHE A 11 -6.35 9.52 -6.54
C PHE A 11 -7.71 9.47 -7.27
N LYS A 12 -8.70 10.28 -6.89
CA LYS A 12 -10.03 10.28 -7.55
C LYS A 12 -9.95 10.48 -9.06
N GLY A 13 -8.99 11.27 -9.55
CA GLY A 13 -8.84 11.59 -10.97
C GLY A 13 -8.41 10.37 -11.78
N PRO A 14 -7.26 9.76 -11.48
CA PRO A 14 -6.82 8.52 -12.12
C PRO A 14 -7.84 7.38 -12.03
N MET A 15 -8.45 7.16 -10.85
CA MET A 15 -9.52 6.15 -10.69
C MET A 15 -10.69 6.42 -11.64
N LYS A 16 -11.15 7.67 -11.70
CA LYS A 16 -12.27 8.07 -12.58
C LYS A 16 -11.97 7.82 -14.06
N LYS A 17 -10.72 8.05 -14.51
CA LYS A 17 -10.32 7.79 -15.91
C LYS A 17 -10.47 6.31 -16.27
N VAL A 18 -9.96 5.41 -15.43
CA VAL A 18 -10.11 3.96 -15.64
C VAL A 18 -11.58 3.56 -15.69
N LEU A 19 -12.41 4.08 -14.77
CA LEU A 19 -13.84 3.78 -14.76
C LEU A 19 -14.57 4.29 -16.01
N ILE A 20 -14.21 5.46 -16.54
CA ILE A 20 -14.79 5.99 -17.79
C ILE A 20 -14.46 5.07 -18.95
N GLU A 21 -13.22 4.58 -19.05
CA GLU A 21 -12.77 3.73 -20.16
C GLU A 21 -13.38 2.32 -20.12
N LYS A 22 -13.64 1.78 -18.92
CA LYS A 22 -14.19 0.43 -18.74
C LYS A 22 -15.72 0.39 -18.71
N TYR A 23 -16.36 1.50 -18.40
CA TYR A 23 -17.80 1.63 -18.30
C TYR A 23 -18.22 2.90 -19.05
N ASP A 24 -18.68 3.92 -18.34
CA ASP A 24 -19.04 5.21 -18.90
C ASP A 24 -18.86 6.35 -17.89
N LYS A 25 -19.09 7.59 -18.35
CA LYS A 25 -18.93 8.81 -17.54
C LYS A 25 -19.96 8.94 -16.41
N ALA A 26 -21.18 8.45 -16.60
CA ALA A 26 -22.24 8.51 -15.59
C ALA A 26 -21.90 7.54 -14.45
N TYR A 27 -21.62 6.27 -14.77
CA TYR A 27 -21.20 5.26 -13.81
C TYR A 27 -19.94 5.67 -13.06
N ALA A 28 -18.90 6.13 -13.76
CA ALA A 28 -17.67 6.59 -13.13
C ALA A 28 -17.91 7.76 -12.15
N SER A 29 -18.80 8.69 -12.49
CA SER A 29 -19.12 9.82 -11.62
C SER A 29 -19.92 9.40 -10.39
N GLU A 30 -20.87 8.47 -10.56
CA GLU A 30 -21.63 7.89 -9.46
C GLU A 30 -20.73 7.11 -8.49
N ILE A 31 -19.92 6.19 -9.02
CA ILE A 31 -19.00 5.39 -8.21
C ILE A 31 -18.06 6.29 -7.42
N ILE A 32 -17.37 7.25 -8.06
CA ILE A 32 -16.44 8.14 -7.34
C ILE A 32 -17.15 8.93 -6.22
N LYS A 33 -18.40 9.35 -6.43
CA LYS A 33 -19.21 10.02 -5.40
C LYS A 33 -19.51 9.08 -4.22
N LYS A 34 -19.90 7.83 -4.49
CA LYS A 34 -20.13 6.80 -3.46
C LYS A 34 -18.83 6.42 -2.74
N SER A 35 -17.74 6.18 -3.48
CA SER A 35 -16.42 5.83 -2.94
C SER A 35 -15.89 6.85 -1.95
N LYS A 36 -16.15 8.15 -2.15
CA LYS A 36 -15.74 9.18 -1.18
C LYS A 36 -16.38 8.97 0.20
N LYS A 37 -17.66 8.58 0.22
CA LYS A 37 -18.38 8.27 1.47
C LYS A 37 -17.86 6.97 2.07
N VAL A 38 -17.73 5.92 1.25
CA VAL A 38 -17.19 4.62 1.68
C VAL A 38 -15.79 4.78 2.27
N TYR A 39 -14.86 5.44 1.57
CA TYR A 39 -13.50 5.70 2.06
C TYR A 39 -13.48 6.39 3.43
N ARG A 40 -14.36 7.39 3.63
CA ARG A 40 -14.48 8.05 4.93
C ARG A 40 -14.88 7.08 6.03
N GLU A 41 -15.86 6.21 5.77
CA GLU A 41 -16.30 5.21 6.75
C GLU A 41 -15.22 4.15 6.97
N LEU A 42 -14.51 3.71 5.93
CA LEU A 42 -13.38 2.78 6.06
C LEU A 42 -12.30 3.34 7.00
N VAL A 43 -11.89 4.60 6.84
CA VAL A 43 -10.84 5.23 7.68
C VAL A 43 -11.31 5.50 9.12
N LYS A 44 -12.60 5.75 9.33
CA LYS A 44 -13.15 5.89 10.68
C LYS A 44 -13.14 4.55 11.43
N ASN A 45 -13.47 3.46 10.74
CA ASN A 45 -13.69 2.13 11.32
C ASN A 45 -12.46 1.21 11.28
N MET A 46 -11.39 1.60 10.58
CA MET A 46 -10.11 0.89 10.66
C MET A 46 -9.54 1.00 12.07
N ASP A 47 -8.78 -0.02 12.47
CA ASP A 47 -8.10 -0.04 13.76
C ASP A 47 -7.16 1.16 13.90
N ASP A 48 -6.96 1.62 15.13
CA ASP A 48 -5.97 2.64 15.40
C ASP A 48 -4.57 2.03 15.32
N ILE A 49 -3.78 2.51 14.36
CA ILE A 49 -2.40 2.08 14.15
C ILE A 49 -1.40 3.16 14.58
N GLY A 50 -1.86 4.23 15.23
CA GLY A 50 -1.09 5.39 15.67
C GLY A 50 -1.14 6.56 14.68
N GLU A 51 -1.52 7.76 15.14
CA GLU A 51 -1.62 8.96 14.28
C GLU A 51 -0.25 9.42 13.74
N ASP A 52 0.81 9.25 14.54
CA ASP A 52 2.20 9.57 14.23
C ASP A 52 2.95 8.43 13.51
N ASN A 53 2.26 7.33 13.20
CA ASN A 53 2.82 6.16 12.55
C ASN A 53 3.40 6.51 11.16
N PRO A 54 4.72 6.29 10.93
CA PRO A 54 5.37 6.55 9.64
C PRO A 54 4.76 5.81 8.44
N MET A 55 4.07 4.70 8.65
CA MET A 55 3.43 3.85 7.64
C MET A 55 1.90 3.98 7.59
N ALA A 56 1.28 4.86 8.39
CA ALA A 56 -0.19 5.04 8.34
C ALA A 56 -0.70 5.45 6.96
N TYR A 57 0.14 6.11 6.16
CA TYR A 57 -0.23 6.48 4.79
C TYR A 57 -0.42 5.26 3.89
N ASN A 58 0.29 4.14 4.11
CA ASN A 58 0.20 2.94 3.28
C ASN A 58 -1.20 2.33 3.34
N GLU A 59 -1.76 2.25 4.55
CA GLU A 59 -3.12 1.74 4.73
C GLU A 59 -4.18 2.71 4.20
N MET A 60 -4.05 4.01 4.48
CA MET A 60 -4.96 5.02 3.91
C MET A 60 -4.93 5.01 2.38
N PHE A 61 -3.75 4.84 1.78
CA PHE A 61 -3.58 4.70 0.34
C PHE A 61 -4.31 3.49 -0.22
N ALA A 62 -4.13 2.30 0.37
CA ALA A 62 -4.84 1.09 -0.05
C ALA A 62 -6.37 1.24 0.05
N LEU A 63 -6.87 1.82 1.16
CA LEU A 63 -8.31 2.02 1.38
C LEU A 63 -8.96 2.95 0.36
N VAL A 64 -8.21 3.85 -0.29
CA VAL A 64 -8.75 4.65 -1.41
C VAL A 64 -9.19 3.76 -2.57
N PHE A 65 -8.47 2.67 -2.85
CA PHE A 65 -8.78 1.73 -3.93
C PHE A 65 -9.75 0.62 -3.50
N VAL A 66 -9.78 0.25 -2.22
CA VAL A 66 -10.84 -0.61 -1.68
C VAL A 66 -12.21 0.08 -1.78
N ALA A 67 -12.27 1.40 -1.60
CA ALA A 67 -13.52 2.15 -1.57
C ALA A 67 -14.40 2.02 -2.83
N PRO A 68 -13.93 2.16 -4.09
CA PRO A 68 -14.73 1.91 -5.27
C PRO A 68 -15.19 0.45 -5.41
N TYR A 69 -14.41 -0.53 -4.96
CA TYR A 69 -14.82 -1.93 -4.97
C TYR A 69 -16.07 -2.14 -4.10
N ILE A 70 -16.00 -1.69 -2.84
CA ILE A 70 -17.14 -1.76 -1.90
C ILE A 70 -18.31 -0.87 -2.36
N ALA A 71 -18.04 0.35 -2.85
CA ALA A 71 -19.08 1.27 -3.33
C ALA A 71 -19.85 0.74 -4.54
N SER A 72 -19.26 -0.18 -5.29
CA SER A 72 -19.90 -0.89 -6.40
C SER A 72 -20.61 -2.17 -5.97
N GLU A 73 -20.66 -2.49 -4.67
CA GLU A 73 -21.12 -3.79 -4.17
C GLU A 73 -20.36 -4.96 -4.82
N LYS A 74 -19.04 -4.78 -4.97
CA LYS A 74 -18.13 -5.73 -5.67
C LYS A 74 -18.44 -5.98 -7.15
N LYS A 75 -19.27 -5.15 -7.80
CA LYS A 75 -19.59 -5.28 -9.24
C LYS A 75 -18.40 -4.94 -10.15
N ILE A 76 -17.45 -4.14 -9.67
CA ILE A 76 -16.20 -3.86 -10.40
C ILE A 76 -15.24 -5.03 -10.18
N PRO A 77 -14.74 -5.71 -11.23
CA PRO A 77 -13.74 -6.77 -11.08
C PRO A 77 -12.47 -6.30 -10.34
N PRO A 78 -11.88 -7.12 -9.45
CA PRO A 78 -10.64 -6.82 -8.73
C PRO A 78 -9.49 -6.28 -9.61
N GLU A 79 -9.34 -6.80 -10.83
CA GLU A 79 -8.30 -6.40 -11.78
C GLU A 79 -8.48 -4.97 -12.27
N ILE A 80 -9.73 -4.49 -12.39
CA ILE A 80 -10.00 -3.08 -12.70
C ILE A 80 -9.64 -2.20 -11.51
N VAL A 81 -9.80 -2.69 -10.28
CA VAL A 81 -9.34 -2.00 -9.06
C VAL A 81 -7.82 -1.93 -9.00
N GLN A 82 -7.13 -3.03 -9.33
CA GLN A 82 -5.68 -3.04 -9.49
C GLN A 82 -5.24 -2.03 -10.54
N GLU A 83 -5.90 -1.96 -11.69
CA GLU A 83 -5.58 -1.00 -12.76
C GLU A 83 -5.80 0.46 -12.33
N MET A 84 -6.85 0.74 -11.55
CA MET A 84 -7.04 2.04 -10.92
C MET A 84 -5.84 2.45 -10.06
N MET A 85 -5.30 1.53 -9.27
CA MET A 85 -4.12 1.74 -8.45
C MET A 85 -2.85 1.87 -9.29
N ARG A 86 -2.66 1.00 -10.29
CA ARG A 86 -1.54 1.03 -11.24
C ARG A 86 -1.42 2.38 -11.94
N ARG A 87 -2.51 2.90 -12.52
CA ARG A 87 -2.50 4.20 -13.20
C ARG A 87 -2.30 5.38 -12.26
N SER A 88 -2.77 5.24 -11.02
CA SER A 88 -2.48 6.20 -9.97
C SER A 88 -0.98 6.25 -9.68
N LEU A 89 -0.32 5.09 -9.54
CA LEU A 89 1.13 5.02 -9.36
C LEU A 89 1.89 5.65 -10.53
N TYR A 90 1.51 5.37 -11.78
CA TYR A 90 2.11 6.04 -12.95
C TYR A 90 1.94 7.56 -12.94
N THR A 91 0.79 8.07 -12.49
CA THR A 91 0.55 9.52 -12.35
C THR A 91 1.58 10.17 -11.41
N PHE A 92 2.04 9.45 -10.39
CA PHE A 92 3.02 9.92 -9.42
C PHE A 92 4.41 9.30 -9.60
N LYS A 93 4.69 8.66 -10.75
CA LYS A 93 5.98 8.02 -11.05
C LYS A 93 7.18 8.94 -10.76
N TRP A 94 7.05 10.22 -11.11
CA TRP A 94 8.10 11.21 -10.93
C TRP A 94 8.55 11.37 -9.46
N VAL A 95 7.64 11.17 -8.49
CA VAL A 95 7.94 11.22 -7.05
C VAL A 95 8.81 10.02 -6.66
N PHE A 96 8.47 8.84 -7.15
CA PHE A 96 9.24 7.62 -6.87
C PHE A 96 10.63 7.69 -7.51
N SER A 97 10.75 8.25 -8.71
CA SER A 97 12.05 8.41 -9.40
C SER A 97 13.03 9.38 -8.72
N LEU A 98 12.63 10.07 -7.65
CA LEU A 98 13.54 10.86 -6.81
C LEU A 98 14.51 9.96 -6.01
N ILE A 99 14.18 8.68 -5.84
CA ILE A 99 15.06 7.66 -5.25
C ILE A 99 15.64 6.83 -6.39
N ASN A 100 16.95 6.65 -6.38
CA ASN A 100 17.64 5.76 -7.33
C ASN A 100 18.42 4.68 -6.56
N LEU A 101 17.89 3.45 -6.58
CA LEU A 101 18.40 2.30 -5.84
C LEU A 101 19.73 1.76 -6.38
N ASN A 102 20.18 2.19 -7.57
CA ASN A 102 21.55 1.94 -8.05
C ASN A 102 22.61 2.82 -7.36
N THR A 103 22.20 3.78 -6.52
CA THR A 103 23.13 4.68 -5.80
C THR A 103 23.15 4.37 -4.31
N LYS A 104 24.31 4.53 -3.68
CA LYS A 104 24.45 4.40 -2.20
C LYS A 104 23.44 5.27 -1.46
N ARG A 105 23.28 6.53 -1.89
CA ARG A 105 22.32 7.49 -1.32
C ARG A 105 20.87 7.00 -1.44
N GLY A 106 20.49 6.43 -2.58
CA GLY A 106 19.12 5.92 -2.77
C GLY A 106 18.82 4.70 -1.92
N LYS A 107 19.77 3.76 -1.81
CA LYS A 107 19.65 2.60 -0.89
C LYS A 107 19.52 3.04 0.56
N GLU A 108 20.36 3.98 1.01
CA GLU A 108 20.29 4.55 2.35
C GLU A 108 18.95 5.26 2.61
N ALA A 109 18.44 6.02 1.63
CA ALA A 109 17.16 6.70 1.73
C ALA A 109 15.99 5.71 1.84
N ASN A 110 15.99 4.63 1.05
CA ASN A 110 14.96 3.59 1.10
C ASN A 110 14.99 2.87 2.47
N LYS A 111 16.18 2.43 2.91
CA LYS A 111 16.38 1.78 4.22
C LYS A 111 15.99 2.69 5.39
N LYS A 112 16.24 3.99 5.29
CA LYS A 112 15.89 4.97 6.34
C LYS A 112 14.39 4.99 6.63
N ASN A 113 13.53 4.82 5.63
CA ASN A 113 12.09 4.85 5.83
C ASN A 113 11.61 3.67 6.68
N ILE A 114 12.07 2.44 6.37
CA ILE A 114 11.70 1.26 7.15
C ILE A 114 12.32 1.29 8.55
N LEU A 115 13.58 1.74 8.68
CA LEU A 115 14.22 1.92 9.99
C LEU A 115 13.51 2.96 10.86
N LYS A 116 12.97 4.03 10.25
CA LYS A 116 12.17 5.02 10.98
C LYS A 116 10.92 4.38 11.57
N TYR A 117 10.24 3.52 10.81
CA TYR A 117 9.08 2.78 11.32
C TYR A 117 9.48 1.80 12.43
N TYR A 118 10.49 0.97 12.18
CA TYR A 118 10.95 -0.03 13.15
C TYR A 118 11.33 0.59 14.49
N LYS A 119 12.06 1.71 14.48
CA LYS A 119 12.41 2.45 15.71
C LYS A 119 11.21 3.10 16.39
N TRP A 120 10.19 3.47 15.62
CA TRP A 120 8.96 4.04 16.15
C TRP A 120 8.10 2.97 16.82
N TYR A 121 8.10 1.74 16.34
CA TYR A 121 7.24 0.66 16.82
C TYR A 121 7.89 -0.18 17.93
N THR A 122 8.05 0.45 19.10
CA THR A 122 8.56 -0.19 20.32
C THR A 122 7.56 -1.16 20.94
N GLU A 123 7.96 -1.96 21.94
CA GLU A 123 7.04 -2.82 22.70
C GLU A 123 5.87 -2.06 23.33
N GLU A 124 6.10 -0.83 23.81
CA GLU A 124 5.05 0.04 24.34
C GLU A 124 4.06 0.43 23.24
N LYS A 125 4.57 0.81 22.06
CA LYS A 125 3.73 1.12 20.89
C LYS A 125 3.00 -0.12 20.37
N GLU A 126 3.59 -1.30 20.46
CA GLU A 126 2.90 -2.55 20.13
C GLU A 126 1.75 -2.85 21.09
N LYS A 127 1.93 -2.61 22.40
CA LYS A 127 0.83 -2.74 23.38
C LYS A 127 -0.32 -1.75 23.11
N LEU A 128 0.01 -0.53 22.69
CA LEU A 128 -0.99 0.50 22.35
C LEU A 128 -1.67 0.25 21.00
N TYR A 129 -0.93 -0.27 20.02
CA TYR A 129 -1.38 -0.45 18.65
C TYR A 129 -1.10 -1.88 18.16
N PRO A 130 -1.73 -2.92 18.76
CA PRO A 130 -1.39 -4.33 18.52
C PRO A 130 -1.73 -4.83 17.11
N THR A 131 -2.50 -4.05 16.35
CA THR A 131 -2.88 -4.36 14.96
C THR A 131 -2.05 -3.61 13.93
N SER A 132 -1.15 -2.70 14.36
CA SER A 132 -0.25 -1.98 13.46
C SER A 132 0.68 -2.93 12.70
N PHE A 133 1.42 -2.40 11.73
CA PHE A 133 2.43 -3.18 11.05
C PHE A 133 3.41 -3.79 12.07
N LYS A 134 3.98 -4.95 11.76
CA LYS A 134 5.11 -5.48 12.52
C LYS A 134 6.19 -5.85 11.54
N VAL A 135 7.40 -5.39 11.84
CA VAL A 135 8.55 -5.49 10.96
C VAL A 135 9.73 -6.03 11.74
N ASP A 136 10.49 -6.91 11.10
CA ASP A 136 11.78 -7.35 11.59
C ASP A 136 12.79 -7.47 10.43
N PHE A 137 13.99 -7.93 10.75
CA PHE A 137 15.11 -8.10 9.82
C PHE A 137 15.62 -9.55 9.78
N GLU A 138 14.84 -10.53 10.27
CA GLU A 138 15.35 -11.91 10.30
C GLU A 138 15.46 -12.49 8.88
N GLY A 139 16.55 -13.22 8.62
CA GLY A 139 16.86 -13.75 7.29
C GLY A 139 17.49 -12.71 6.35
N GLN A 140 17.96 -11.58 6.87
CA GLN A 140 18.72 -10.61 6.08
C GLN A 140 19.93 -11.30 5.38
N PRO A 141 20.07 -11.17 4.05
CA PRO A 141 21.02 -12.00 3.30
C PRO A 141 22.49 -11.62 3.51
N TYR A 142 22.76 -10.34 3.77
CA TYR A 142 24.09 -9.83 4.09
C TYR A 142 23.97 -8.49 4.82
N GLU A 143 25.02 -8.11 5.55
CA GLU A 143 25.06 -6.85 6.29
C GLU A 143 24.86 -5.66 5.34
N GLY A 144 23.98 -4.73 5.73
CA GLY A 144 23.70 -3.55 4.92
C GLY A 144 22.63 -3.74 3.83
N ALA A 145 22.19 -4.96 3.51
CA ALA A 145 21.12 -5.21 2.55
C ALA A 145 19.85 -4.37 2.85
N CYS A 146 19.17 -3.94 1.79
CA CYS A 146 17.83 -3.35 1.90
C CYS A 146 16.81 -4.49 2.01
N TYR A 147 16.74 -5.06 3.21
CA TYR A 147 15.89 -6.19 3.53
C TYR A 147 15.05 -5.90 4.77
N TYR A 148 13.81 -6.37 4.77
CA TYR A 148 12.94 -6.45 5.94
C TYR A 148 11.81 -7.43 5.68
N ARG A 149 11.20 -7.93 6.76
CA ARG A 149 9.96 -8.70 6.69
C ARG A 149 8.83 -7.91 7.31
N ILE A 150 7.65 -7.93 6.70
CA ILE A 150 6.42 -7.52 7.36
C ILE A 150 5.76 -8.79 7.89
N THR A 151 5.73 -8.97 9.22
CA THR A 151 5.13 -10.14 9.91
C THR A 151 3.70 -9.87 10.38
N ARG A 152 3.25 -8.61 10.35
CA ARG A 152 1.84 -8.23 10.55
C ARG A 152 1.49 -7.08 9.62
N CYS A 153 0.37 -7.22 8.90
CA CYS A 153 -0.12 -6.22 7.97
C CYS A 153 -1.56 -5.82 8.33
N PRO A 154 -1.81 -4.59 8.84
CA PRO A 154 -3.17 -4.13 9.14
C PRO A 154 -4.07 -4.10 7.91
N ILE A 155 -3.51 -3.83 6.72
CA ILE A 155 -4.28 -3.80 5.46
C ILE A 155 -4.87 -5.18 5.15
N CYS A 156 -4.08 -6.25 5.27
CA CYS A 156 -4.56 -7.62 5.09
C CYS A 156 -5.62 -7.98 6.14
N ALA A 157 -5.37 -7.66 7.41
CA ALA A 157 -6.31 -7.95 8.49
C ALA A 157 -7.66 -7.23 8.28
N TYR A 158 -7.62 -5.94 7.90
CA TYR A 158 -8.82 -5.15 7.76
C TYR A 158 -9.60 -5.50 6.49
N THR A 159 -8.94 -5.74 5.37
CA THR A 159 -9.61 -6.21 4.14
C THR A 159 -10.27 -7.57 4.34
N LYS A 160 -9.67 -8.48 5.12
CA LYS A 160 -10.30 -9.74 5.52
C LYS A 160 -11.55 -9.54 6.38
N LYS A 161 -11.51 -8.62 7.35
CA LYS A 161 -12.68 -8.22 8.17
C LYS A 161 -13.82 -7.66 7.32
N LEU A 162 -13.48 -6.95 6.25
CA LEU A 162 -14.43 -6.41 5.27
C LEU A 162 -14.86 -7.43 4.22
N SER A 163 -14.30 -8.65 4.26
CA SER A 163 -14.46 -9.70 3.25
C SER A 163 -14.14 -9.21 1.84
N VAL A 164 -13.03 -8.49 1.67
CA VAL A 164 -12.51 -7.99 0.36
C VAL A 164 -11.02 -8.31 0.19
N ASP A 165 -10.52 -9.30 0.92
CA ASP A 165 -9.12 -9.71 0.93
C ASP A 165 -8.62 -10.26 -0.42
N GLU A 166 -9.53 -10.60 -1.34
CA GLU A 166 -9.22 -10.91 -2.74
C GLU A 166 -8.47 -9.79 -3.48
N LEU A 167 -8.57 -8.53 -3.01
CA LEU A 167 -7.81 -7.40 -3.56
C LEU A 167 -6.32 -7.43 -3.18
N MET A 168 -5.97 -8.08 -2.06
CA MET A 168 -4.65 -7.92 -1.45
C MET A 168 -3.51 -8.48 -2.30
N PRO A 169 -3.60 -9.70 -2.88
CA PRO A 169 -2.56 -10.19 -3.77
C PRO A 169 -2.28 -9.22 -4.93
N LEU A 170 -3.34 -8.66 -5.53
CA LEU A 170 -3.24 -7.72 -6.63
C LEU A 170 -2.59 -6.39 -6.22
N PHE A 171 -2.90 -5.89 -5.02
CA PHE A 171 -2.27 -4.67 -4.51
C PHE A 171 -0.79 -4.90 -4.17
N CYS A 172 -0.45 -6.04 -3.55
CA CYS A 172 0.92 -6.38 -3.19
C CYS A 172 1.83 -6.55 -4.41
N GLU A 173 1.32 -6.99 -5.56
CA GLU A 173 2.06 -7.07 -6.82
C GLU A 173 2.49 -5.68 -7.35
N LEU A 174 1.76 -4.62 -7.00
CA LEU A 174 2.12 -3.26 -7.41
C LEU A 174 3.34 -2.71 -6.65
N ASP A 175 3.81 -3.40 -5.60
CA ASP A 175 5.09 -3.07 -4.96
C ASP A 175 6.25 -3.21 -5.95
N GLU A 176 6.27 -4.24 -6.80
CA GLU A 176 7.30 -4.43 -7.83
C GLU A 176 7.32 -3.24 -8.79
N LEU A 177 6.14 -2.75 -9.20
CA LEU A 177 6.02 -1.57 -10.04
C LEU A 177 6.56 -0.32 -9.33
N MET A 178 6.19 -0.09 -8.06
CA MET A 178 6.70 1.05 -7.28
C MET A 178 8.23 1.01 -7.12
N ILE A 179 8.81 -0.18 -6.92
CA ILE A 179 10.25 -0.37 -6.81
C ILE A 179 10.95 -0.18 -8.16
N SER A 180 10.36 -0.62 -9.27
CA SER A 180 10.91 -0.37 -10.61
C SER A 180 11.03 1.12 -10.95
N PHE A 181 10.14 1.97 -10.42
CA PHE A 181 10.23 3.42 -10.60
C PHE A 181 11.44 4.04 -9.90
N GLN A 182 12.06 3.31 -8.97
CA GLN A 182 13.25 3.71 -8.22
C GLN A 182 14.53 3.09 -8.81
N HIS A 183 14.48 2.50 -10.01
CA HIS A 183 15.57 1.70 -10.57
C HIS A 183 15.98 0.53 -9.69
N GLY A 184 14.99 -0.19 -9.13
CA GLY A 184 15.23 -1.36 -8.31
C GLY A 184 14.46 -2.58 -8.74
N VAL A 185 14.87 -3.70 -8.15
CA VAL A 185 14.23 -5.01 -8.26
C VAL A 185 13.82 -5.45 -6.86
N LEU A 186 12.60 -5.94 -6.75
CA LEU A 186 12.07 -6.54 -5.53
C LEU A 186 12.12 -8.06 -5.67
N HIS A 187 12.99 -8.69 -4.89
CA HIS A 187 13.00 -10.14 -4.72
C HIS A 187 12.08 -10.48 -3.55
N ARG A 188 11.06 -11.27 -3.84
CA ARG A 188 10.04 -11.68 -2.88
C ARG A 188 9.65 -13.14 -3.10
N LYS A 189 9.60 -13.93 -2.03
CA LYS A 189 9.18 -15.33 -2.04
C LYS A 189 7.72 -15.51 -1.66
N GLU A 190 7.24 -14.76 -0.67
CA GLU A 190 5.88 -14.92 -0.14
C GLU A 190 5.27 -13.58 0.31
N THR A 191 3.94 -13.59 0.48
CA THR A 191 3.23 -12.49 1.13
C THR A 191 2.19 -13.05 2.08
N ILE A 192 1.91 -12.32 3.15
CA ILE A 192 0.74 -12.54 4.02
C ILE A 192 -0.54 -12.60 3.18
N ALA A 193 -0.65 -11.77 2.14
CA ALA A 193 -1.81 -11.76 1.24
C ALA A 193 -2.01 -13.09 0.46
N LYS A 194 -0.95 -13.85 0.21
CA LYS A 194 -0.98 -15.17 -0.44
C LYS A 194 -0.93 -16.32 0.58
N GLY A 195 -1.09 -16.03 1.87
CA GLY A 195 -1.11 -17.03 2.95
C GLY A 195 0.25 -17.35 3.56
N GLY A 196 1.30 -16.60 3.22
CA GLY A 196 2.62 -16.73 3.87
C GLY A 196 2.64 -16.17 5.29
N ASP A 197 3.67 -16.54 6.06
CA ASP A 197 3.84 -16.10 7.46
C ASP A 197 4.29 -14.63 7.54
N TYR A 198 4.90 -14.13 6.48
CA TYR A 198 5.36 -12.74 6.35
C TYR A 198 5.33 -12.30 4.89
N CYS A 199 5.59 -11.02 4.66
CA CYS A 199 5.98 -10.50 3.35
C CYS A 199 7.48 -10.20 3.38
N ASP A 200 8.27 -10.82 2.50
CA ASP A 200 9.68 -10.46 2.35
C ASP A 200 9.86 -9.31 1.36
N TYR A 201 10.77 -8.41 1.71
CA TYR A 201 11.18 -7.30 0.88
C TYR A 201 12.69 -7.28 0.79
N PHE A 202 13.24 -8.01 -0.18
CA PHE A 202 14.65 -7.87 -0.55
C PHE A 202 14.77 -6.97 -1.78
N ILE A 203 15.30 -5.76 -1.59
CA ILE A 203 15.34 -4.73 -2.64
C ILE A 203 16.79 -4.46 -3.04
N VAL A 204 17.07 -4.54 -4.35
CA VAL A 204 18.37 -4.21 -4.95
C VAL A 204 18.21 -3.21 -6.08
N GLY A 205 19.29 -2.58 -6.52
CA GLY A 205 19.30 -1.79 -7.76
C GLY A 205 19.17 -2.69 -8.99
N ASP A 206 18.58 -2.17 -10.06
CA ASP A 206 18.38 -2.92 -11.33
C ASP A 206 19.67 -3.09 -12.17
N LYS A 207 20.83 -2.67 -11.65
CA LYS A 207 22.16 -2.83 -12.27
C LYS A 207 23.14 -3.66 -11.42
N GLU A 208 22.65 -4.29 -10.36
CA GLU A 208 23.41 -5.24 -9.52
C GLU A 208 23.22 -6.67 -10.00
#